data_AF-A0A518GKS4-F1
#
_entry.id   AF-A0A518GKS4-F1
#
_cell.length_a   1.000
_cell.length_b   1.000
_cell.length_c   1.000
_cell.angle_alpha   90.00
_cell.angle_beta   90.00
_cell.angle_gamma   90.00
#
_symmetry.space_group_name_H-M   'P 1'
#
loop_
_entity.id
_entity.type
_entity.pdbx_description
1 polymer ?
#
loop_
_entity_poly.entity_id
_entity_poly.type
_entity_poly.pdbx_seq_one_letter_code
_entity_poly.pdbx_strand_id
1 'polypeptide(L)'
;MAKRLAIGFMSVYFSMLSLGVLAHTFGVGNVSSPLMYYFVWDMFCGWSAHEYRYHFIAEGESGTYYDVTHGPWGDVQLFGNPTRATYDSVGNAFGPIAMNVLKHTQHEPIQCVHIIEEAWPKKYNIPDYLWASRFEEPKEKFSYHTRRMIVNPDSTVVVDQPNYPSWLYAQTVHANPRLQADSRRGKPFYAVNPELRQSAFSYSQGTSDSGIQRTGYSTSE
;
A
#
# COMPACT_ATOMS: atom_id res chain seq x y z
N MET A 1 5.95 -24.17 28.06
CA MET A 1 4.86 -24.67 27.20
C MET A 1 4.63 -23.78 25.98
N ALA A 2 4.40 -22.47 26.16
CA ALA A 2 4.17 -21.50 25.08
C ALA A 2 5.24 -21.52 23.96
N LYS A 3 6.54 -21.64 24.30
CA LYS A 3 7.63 -21.72 23.31
C LYS A 3 7.54 -22.95 22.40
N ARG A 4 7.15 -24.11 22.94
CA ARG A 4 7.00 -25.35 22.15
C ARG A 4 5.77 -25.29 21.26
N LEU A 5 4.68 -24.67 21.74
CA LEU A 5 3.50 -24.37 20.94
C LEU A 5 3.81 -23.40 19.80
N ALA A 6 4.56 -22.33 20.06
CA ALA A 6 4.97 -21.38 19.03
C ALA A 6 5.86 -22.03 17.97
N ILE A 7 6.84 -22.84 18.37
CA ILE A 7 7.70 -23.59 17.43
C ILE A 7 6.88 -24.58 16.62
N GLY A 8 5.94 -25.31 17.25
CA GLY A 8 5.04 -26.22 16.56
C GLY A 8 4.18 -25.50 15.53
N PHE A 9 3.57 -24.37 15.91
CA PHE A 9 2.78 -23.54 15.02
C PHE A 9 3.61 -23.03 13.83
N MET A 10 4.80 -22.45 14.09
CA MET A 10 5.70 -21.96 13.03
C MET A 10 6.11 -23.09 12.08
N SER A 11 6.43 -24.26 12.61
CA SER A 11 6.85 -25.42 11.79
C SER A 11 5.72 -25.91 10.89
N VAL A 12 4.50 -26.00 11.41
CA VAL A 12 3.31 -26.36 10.63
C VAL A 12 3.02 -25.30 9.57
N TYR A 13 3.06 -24.03 9.95
CA TYR A 13 2.82 -22.91 9.05
C TYR A 13 3.82 -22.85 7.89
N PHE A 14 5.12 -22.92 8.16
CA PHE A 14 6.14 -22.92 7.10
C PHE A 14 6.10 -24.18 6.23
N SER A 15 5.74 -25.33 6.79
CA SER A 15 5.55 -26.55 5.99
C SER A 15 4.37 -26.40 5.02
N MET A 16 3.28 -25.80 5.48
CA MET A 16 2.10 -25.50 4.65
C MET A 16 2.41 -24.48 3.55
N LEU A 17 3.16 -23.41 3.85
CA LEU A 17 3.62 -22.45 2.85
C LEU A 17 4.53 -23.13 1.80
N SER A 18 5.46 -23.96 2.24
CA SER A 18 6.35 -24.70 1.33
C SER A 18 5.58 -25.63 0.40
N LEU A 19 4.53 -26.29 0.90
CA LEU A 19 3.63 -27.09 0.07
C LEU A 19 2.87 -26.24 -0.95
N GLY A 20 2.43 -25.04 -0.57
CA GLY A 20 1.82 -24.06 -1.49
C GLY A 20 2.75 -23.64 -2.63
N VAL A 21 4.02 -23.31 -2.30
CA VAL A 21 5.07 -22.99 -3.29
C VAL A 21 5.26 -24.16 -4.27
N LEU A 22 5.42 -25.38 -3.76
CA LEU A 22 5.66 -26.57 -4.59
C LEU A 22 4.45 -26.89 -5.48
N ALA A 23 3.23 -26.85 -4.92
CA ALA A 23 1.99 -27.07 -5.67
C ALA A 23 1.86 -26.08 -6.84
N HIS A 24 2.15 -24.80 -6.61
CA HIS A 24 2.11 -23.79 -7.65
C HIS A 24 3.24 -23.96 -8.68
N THR A 25 4.47 -24.27 -8.23
CA THR A 25 5.64 -24.44 -9.10
C THR A 25 5.45 -25.59 -10.09
N PHE A 26 4.85 -26.69 -9.63
CA PHE A 26 4.63 -27.88 -10.45
C PHE A 26 3.23 -27.97 -11.06
N GLY A 27 2.35 -26.98 -10.83
CA GLY A 27 1.00 -26.92 -11.37
C GLY A 27 0.05 -28.01 -10.85
N VAL A 28 0.38 -28.66 -9.74
CA VAL A 28 -0.40 -29.77 -9.17
C VAL A 28 -1.38 -29.21 -8.14
N GLY A 29 -2.69 -29.37 -8.37
CA GLY A 29 -3.71 -29.10 -7.35
C GLY A 29 -4.00 -27.62 -7.05
N ASN A 30 -3.61 -26.69 -7.93
CA ASN A 30 -3.81 -25.24 -7.76
C ASN A 30 -5.27 -24.78 -7.55
N VAL A 31 -6.25 -25.66 -7.76
CA VAL A 31 -7.69 -25.37 -7.57
C VAL A 31 -8.46 -26.59 -7.03
N SER A 32 -7.78 -27.60 -6.47
CA SER A 32 -8.41 -28.90 -6.18
C SER A 32 -9.19 -28.94 -4.86
N SER A 33 -8.99 -27.98 -3.96
CA SER A 33 -9.78 -27.87 -2.72
C SER A 33 -9.77 -26.45 -2.14
N PRO A 34 -10.79 -26.05 -1.34
CA PRO A 34 -10.79 -24.77 -0.62
C PRO A 34 -9.60 -24.59 0.34
N LEU A 35 -9.02 -25.68 0.84
CA LEU A 35 -7.82 -25.62 1.69
C LEU A 35 -6.59 -25.14 0.91
N MET A 36 -6.46 -25.51 -0.37
CA MET A 36 -5.36 -25.03 -1.22
C MET A 36 -5.46 -23.52 -1.48
N TYR A 37 -6.66 -22.93 -1.45
CA TYR A 37 -6.84 -21.49 -1.49
C TYR A 37 -6.15 -20.81 -0.29
N TYR A 38 -6.24 -21.39 0.92
CA TYR A 38 -5.55 -20.83 2.08
C TYR A 38 -4.02 -21.03 2.06
N PHE A 39 -3.51 -22.07 1.40
CA PHE A 39 -2.05 -22.32 1.31
C PHE A 39 -1.37 -21.56 0.16
N VAL A 40 -2.05 -21.42 -0.97
CA VAL A 40 -1.48 -20.78 -2.17
C VAL A 40 -1.84 -19.30 -2.18
N TRP A 41 -3.10 -18.96 -1.90
CA TRP A 41 -3.63 -17.64 -2.19
C TRP A 41 -3.34 -16.61 -1.09
N ASP A 42 -3.23 -17.03 0.18
CA ASP A 42 -2.73 -16.18 1.26
C ASP A 42 -1.24 -15.80 1.08
N MET A 43 -0.51 -16.63 0.33
CA MET A 43 0.92 -16.43 0.05
C MET A 43 1.20 -15.46 -1.10
N PHE A 44 0.20 -15.17 -1.94
CA PHE A 44 0.28 -14.18 -3.02
C PHE A 44 -0.64 -12.99 -2.72
N CYS A 45 -0.31 -12.27 -1.63
CA CYS A 45 -0.93 -11.01 -1.25
C CYS A 45 -0.51 -9.89 -2.22
N GLY A 46 -1.04 -9.93 -3.44
CA GLY A 46 -0.79 -8.93 -4.50
C GLY A 46 -2.04 -8.53 -5.28
N TRP A 47 -3.21 -9.06 -4.93
CA TRP A 47 -4.43 -8.75 -5.67
C TRP A 47 -5.09 -7.48 -5.14
N SER A 48 -4.80 -6.36 -5.79
CA SER A 48 -5.60 -5.15 -5.63
C SER A 48 -6.89 -5.26 -6.44
N ALA A 49 -8.00 -4.77 -5.89
CA ALA A 49 -9.25 -4.56 -6.61
C ALA A 49 -9.17 -3.40 -7.63
N HIS A 50 -8.09 -2.62 -7.60
CA HIS A 50 -7.84 -1.51 -8.51
C HIS A 50 -6.60 -1.76 -9.35
N GLU A 51 -6.62 -1.22 -10.56
CA GLU A 51 -5.49 -1.10 -11.46
C GLU A 51 -4.85 0.28 -11.27
N TYR A 52 -3.53 0.38 -11.46
CA TYR A 52 -2.79 1.64 -11.36
C TYR A 52 -2.05 1.95 -12.65
N ARG A 53 -1.93 3.24 -12.95
CA ARG A 53 -0.98 3.80 -13.91
C ARG A 53 -0.32 5.02 -13.30
N TYR A 54 0.95 5.21 -13.63
CA TYR A 54 1.74 6.35 -13.17
C TYR A 54 2.02 7.25 -14.36
N HIS A 55 1.65 8.52 -14.22
CA HIS A 55 1.87 9.58 -15.19
C HIS A 55 2.90 10.54 -14.62
N PHE A 56 3.89 10.88 -15.42
CA PHE A 56 5.02 11.71 -15.02
C PHE A 56 4.93 13.03 -15.78
N ILE A 57 4.77 14.12 -15.06
CA ILE A 57 4.54 15.44 -15.63
C ILE A 57 5.64 16.37 -15.11
N ALA A 58 6.53 16.79 -16.00
CA ALA A 58 7.58 17.74 -15.66
C ALA A 58 7.05 19.18 -15.79
N GLU A 59 7.34 20.02 -14.82
CA GLU A 59 7.00 21.45 -14.81
C GLU A 59 8.27 22.26 -15.09
N GLY A 60 8.27 23.02 -16.18
CA GLY A 60 9.37 23.88 -16.56
C GLY A 60 9.33 25.24 -15.85
N GLU A 61 10.43 26.00 -15.94
CA GLU A 61 10.53 27.32 -15.32
C GLU A 61 9.49 28.34 -15.81
N SER A 62 8.97 28.18 -17.03
CA SER A 62 7.90 29.03 -17.55
C SER A 62 6.50 28.67 -17.01
N GLY A 63 6.38 27.57 -16.25
CA GLY A 63 5.10 26.95 -15.88
C GLY A 63 4.50 26.06 -16.97
N THR A 64 5.25 25.77 -18.03
CA THR A 64 4.85 24.81 -19.08
C THR A 64 5.00 23.37 -18.56
N TYR A 65 4.01 22.52 -18.84
CA TYR A 65 4.03 21.12 -18.45
C TYR A 65 4.41 20.22 -19.62
N TYR A 66 5.29 19.26 -19.35
CA TYR A 66 5.79 18.28 -20.31
C TYR A 66 5.44 16.87 -19.85
N ASP A 67 4.89 16.05 -20.74
CA ASP A 67 4.73 14.63 -20.48
C ASP A 67 6.09 13.94 -20.55
N VAL A 68 6.50 13.32 -19.45
CA VAL A 68 7.73 12.52 -19.33
C VAL A 68 7.42 11.09 -18.89
N THR A 69 6.16 10.66 -19.05
CA THR A 69 5.71 9.28 -18.81
C THR A 69 6.35 8.32 -19.81
N HIS A 70 6.43 8.77 -21.06
CA HIS A 70 6.91 7.98 -22.19
C HIS A 70 8.26 8.50 -22.65
N GLY A 71 9.26 7.61 -22.70
CA GLY A 71 10.55 7.96 -23.27
C GLY A 71 10.49 8.12 -24.79
N PRO A 72 11.44 8.84 -25.41
CA PRO A 72 11.52 8.99 -26.87
C PRO A 72 11.73 7.66 -27.62
N TRP A 73 12.13 6.60 -26.90
CA TRP A 73 12.26 5.23 -27.40
C TRP A 73 10.96 4.40 -27.29
N GLY A 74 9.86 4.98 -26.82
CA GLY A 74 8.59 4.29 -26.58
C GLY A 74 8.56 3.48 -25.28
N ASP A 75 7.43 2.79 -25.05
CA ASP A 75 7.23 2.00 -23.84
C ASP A 75 7.76 0.57 -23.97
N VAL A 76 8.56 0.14 -22.99
CA VAL A 76 8.91 -1.27 -22.83
C VAL A 76 7.73 -1.99 -22.16
N GLN A 77 6.97 -2.74 -22.96
CA GLN A 77 5.83 -3.55 -22.53
C GLN A 77 6.15 -5.03 -22.71
N LEU A 78 6.57 -5.71 -21.63
CA LEU A 78 6.94 -7.13 -21.69
C LEU A 78 5.71 -8.05 -21.75
N PHE A 79 4.65 -7.69 -21.02
CA PHE A 79 3.40 -8.47 -20.95
C PHE A 79 2.19 -7.53 -20.86
N GLY A 80 1.36 -7.52 -21.89
CA GLY A 80 0.20 -6.64 -21.97
C GLY A 80 0.59 -5.17 -22.13
N ASN A 81 -0.24 -4.25 -21.65
CA ASN A 81 -0.06 -2.80 -21.81
C ASN A 81 0.48 -2.00 -20.59
N PRO A 82 0.99 -2.58 -19.48
CA PRO A 82 1.61 -1.78 -18.43
C PRO A 82 3.02 -1.31 -18.83
N THR A 83 3.34 -0.06 -18.52
CA THR A 83 4.67 0.51 -18.72
C THR A 83 5.64 0.05 -17.63
N ARG A 84 6.96 0.21 -17.84
CA ARG A 84 7.99 -0.13 -16.85
C ARG A 84 7.72 0.50 -15.47
N ALA A 85 7.29 1.76 -15.44
CA ALA A 85 6.95 2.47 -14.21
C ALA A 85 5.82 1.79 -13.43
N THR A 86 4.90 1.12 -14.11
CA THR A 86 3.74 0.47 -13.49
C THR A 86 4.13 -0.79 -12.70
N TYR A 87 5.26 -1.42 -13.03
CA TYR A 87 5.79 -2.55 -12.25
C TYR A 87 6.40 -2.12 -10.91
N ASP A 88 6.74 -0.84 -10.77
CA ASP A 88 7.30 -0.28 -9.55
C ASP A 88 6.18 0.30 -8.67
N SER A 89 5.44 -0.59 -8.01
CA SER A 89 4.29 -0.23 -7.17
C SER A 89 4.65 0.61 -5.94
N VAL A 90 5.94 0.66 -5.57
CA VAL A 90 6.45 1.44 -4.44
C VAL A 90 7.05 2.77 -4.87
N GLY A 91 7.46 2.91 -6.14
CA GLY A 91 7.93 4.16 -6.73
C GLY A 91 9.41 4.44 -6.54
N ASN A 92 10.22 3.42 -6.24
CA ASN A 92 11.66 3.57 -5.97
C ASN A 92 12.46 4.09 -7.17
N ALA A 93 12.01 3.78 -8.38
CA ALA A 93 12.65 4.11 -9.65
C ALA A 93 12.00 5.30 -10.37
N PHE A 94 10.98 5.93 -9.79
CA PHE A 94 10.24 7.01 -10.46
C PHE A 94 11.13 8.20 -10.81
N GLY A 95 11.94 8.68 -9.87
CA GLY A 95 12.89 9.76 -10.12
C GLY A 95 13.89 9.43 -11.24
N PRO A 96 14.62 8.30 -11.16
CA PRO A 96 15.52 7.87 -12.22
C PRO A 96 14.84 7.70 -13.59
N ILE A 97 13.60 7.20 -13.64
CA ILE A 97 12.84 7.07 -14.90
C ILE A 97 12.60 8.45 -15.51
N ALA A 98 12.06 9.39 -14.74
CA ALA A 98 11.77 10.75 -15.20
C ALA A 98 13.03 11.47 -15.70
N MET A 99 14.12 11.38 -14.92
CA MET A 99 15.39 12.02 -15.29
C MET A 99 16.00 11.40 -16.55
N ASN A 100 15.82 10.09 -16.74
CA ASN A 100 16.29 9.45 -17.96
C ASN A 100 15.50 9.92 -19.19
N VAL A 101 14.20 10.19 -19.07
CA VAL A 101 13.41 10.77 -20.17
C VAL A 101 13.87 12.19 -20.47
N LEU A 102 13.95 13.05 -19.45
CA LEU A 102 14.40 14.44 -19.58
C LEU A 102 15.79 14.55 -20.23
N LYS A 103 16.74 13.68 -19.84
CA LYS A 103 18.08 13.64 -20.43
C LYS A 103 18.09 13.46 -21.96
N HIS A 104 17.04 12.87 -22.52
CA HIS A 104 16.94 12.54 -23.94
C HIS A 104 15.82 13.29 -24.67
N THR A 105 15.20 14.28 -24.03
CA THR A 105 14.19 15.14 -24.65
C THR A 105 14.64 16.61 -24.65
N GLN A 106 14.03 17.42 -25.51
CA GLN A 106 14.26 18.86 -25.52
C GLN A 106 13.19 19.56 -24.71
N HIS A 107 13.60 20.33 -23.72
CA HIS A 107 12.73 21.07 -22.83
C HIS A 107 13.50 22.26 -22.25
N GLU A 108 12.78 23.22 -21.69
CA GLU A 108 13.37 24.25 -20.83
C GLU A 108 13.87 23.66 -19.50
N PRO A 109 14.63 24.39 -18.67
CA PRO A 109 14.98 23.92 -17.34
C PRO A 109 13.73 23.49 -16.54
N ILE A 110 13.76 22.28 -15.99
CA ILE A 110 12.66 21.72 -15.21
C ILE A 110 12.82 22.16 -13.76
N GLN A 111 11.73 22.58 -13.13
CA GLN A 111 11.69 22.87 -11.69
C GLN A 111 11.42 21.62 -10.87
N CYS A 112 10.44 20.82 -11.28
CA CYS A 112 10.12 19.55 -10.63
C CYS A 112 9.35 18.62 -11.57
N VAL A 113 9.24 17.35 -11.16
CA VAL A 113 8.43 16.34 -11.83
C VAL A 113 7.36 15.87 -10.86
N HIS A 114 6.10 16.05 -11.26
CA HIS A 114 4.92 15.55 -10.57
C HIS A 114 4.63 14.13 -11.06
N ILE A 115 4.57 13.18 -10.14
CA ILE A 115 4.14 11.82 -10.43
C ILE A 115 2.70 11.67 -9.95
N ILE A 116 1.80 11.46 -10.90
CA ILE A 116 0.37 11.29 -10.68
C ILE A 116 0.04 9.80 -10.79
N GLU A 117 -0.58 9.28 -9.75
CA GLU A 117 -1.17 7.95 -9.75
C GLU A 117 -2.61 8.04 -10.24
N GLU A 118 -2.92 7.31 -11.30
CA GLU A 118 -4.26 7.02 -11.75
C GLU A 118 -4.68 5.65 -11.23
N ALA A 119 -5.78 5.57 -10.48
CA ALA A 119 -6.34 4.34 -9.93
C ALA A 119 -7.78 4.14 -10.40
N TRP A 120 -8.14 2.93 -10.83
CA TRP A 120 -9.53 2.59 -11.17
C TRP A 120 -9.89 1.15 -10.81
N PRO A 121 -11.18 0.84 -10.53
CA PRO A 121 -11.61 -0.52 -10.27
C PRO A 121 -11.34 -1.48 -11.45
N LYS A 122 -10.73 -2.64 -11.18
CA LYS A 122 -10.40 -3.64 -12.22
C LYS A 122 -11.59 -4.20 -12.97
N LYS A 123 -12.82 -4.03 -12.45
CA LYS A 123 -14.04 -4.41 -13.18
C LYS A 123 -14.11 -3.76 -14.57
N TYR A 124 -13.54 -2.56 -14.73
CA TYR A 124 -13.50 -1.84 -16.01
C TYR A 124 -12.46 -2.41 -16.99
N ASN A 125 -11.63 -3.36 -16.58
CA ASN A 125 -10.67 -4.02 -17.48
C ASN A 125 -11.29 -5.18 -18.27
N ILE A 126 -12.53 -5.58 -17.97
CA ILE A 126 -13.19 -6.65 -18.73
C ILE A 126 -13.47 -6.18 -20.16
N PRO A 127 -13.26 -7.02 -21.19
CA PRO A 127 -13.64 -6.69 -22.57
C PRO A 127 -15.09 -6.23 -22.72
N ASP A 128 -15.34 -5.33 -23.67
CA ASP A 128 -16.66 -4.68 -23.82
C ASP A 128 -17.77 -5.70 -24.15
N TYR A 129 -17.45 -6.75 -24.92
CA TYR A 129 -18.41 -7.83 -25.20
C TYR A 129 -18.82 -8.61 -23.93
N LEU A 130 -17.91 -8.77 -22.97
CA LEU A 130 -18.23 -9.39 -21.68
C LEU A 130 -19.01 -8.44 -20.79
N TRP A 131 -18.69 -7.15 -20.82
CA TRP A 131 -19.46 -6.14 -20.08
C TRP A 131 -20.92 -6.12 -20.54
N ALA A 132 -21.15 -6.01 -21.85
CA ALA A 132 -22.49 -6.00 -22.44
C ALA A 132 -23.30 -7.28 -22.17
N SER A 133 -22.64 -8.42 -21.94
CA SER A 133 -23.31 -9.67 -21.58
C SER A 133 -23.73 -9.76 -20.10
N ARG A 134 -23.13 -8.95 -19.22
CA ARG A 134 -23.28 -9.05 -17.76
C ARG A 134 -23.95 -7.84 -17.12
N PHE A 135 -23.92 -6.69 -17.77
CA PHE A 135 -24.40 -5.43 -17.24
C PHE A 135 -25.27 -4.72 -18.28
N GLU A 136 -26.39 -4.17 -17.84
CA GLU A 136 -27.28 -3.35 -18.69
C GLU A 136 -26.74 -1.93 -18.88
N GLU A 137 -25.92 -1.46 -17.94
CA GLU A 137 -25.30 -0.13 -17.98
C GLU A 137 -24.15 -0.06 -18.99
N PRO A 138 -23.92 1.11 -19.63
CA PRO A 138 -22.75 1.31 -20.47
C PRO A 138 -21.46 1.23 -19.64
N LYS A 139 -20.40 0.74 -20.25
CA LYS A 139 -19.09 0.64 -19.61
C LYS A 139 -18.40 2.00 -19.60
N GLU A 140 -18.50 2.71 -18.49
CA GLU A 140 -17.81 3.98 -18.28
C GLU A 140 -16.72 3.85 -17.21
N LYS A 141 -15.45 3.91 -17.62
CA LYS A 141 -14.31 3.83 -16.68
C LYS A 141 -14.22 5.13 -15.88
N PHE A 142 -14.30 5.02 -14.56
CA PHE A 142 -14.02 6.11 -13.63
C PHE A 142 -12.64 5.91 -13.00
N SER A 143 -11.76 6.91 -13.18
CA SER A 143 -10.41 6.95 -12.62
C SER A 143 -10.26 8.02 -11.56
N TYR A 144 -9.63 7.66 -10.45
CA TYR A 144 -9.15 8.58 -9.43
C TYR A 144 -7.71 8.98 -9.74
N HIS A 145 -7.42 10.28 -9.63
CA HIS A 145 -6.07 10.80 -9.84
C HIS A 145 -5.57 11.42 -8.54
N THR A 146 -4.42 10.96 -8.08
CA THR A 146 -3.80 11.45 -6.85
C THR A 146 -2.32 11.69 -7.07
N ARG A 147 -1.78 12.76 -6.49
CA ARG A 147 -0.34 13.04 -6.57
C ARG A 147 0.42 12.05 -5.69
N ARG A 148 1.18 11.16 -6.30
CA ARG A 148 1.96 10.12 -5.61
C ARG A 148 3.27 10.68 -5.07
N MET A 149 3.96 11.50 -5.85
CA MET A 149 5.31 11.95 -5.53
C MET A 149 5.68 13.24 -6.28
N ILE A 150 6.58 14.04 -5.72
CA ILE A 150 7.26 15.14 -6.41
C ILE A 150 8.75 14.90 -6.33
N VAL A 151 9.42 14.98 -7.47
CA VAL A 151 10.85 14.75 -7.60
C VAL A 151 11.51 15.97 -8.24
N ASN A 152 12.65 16.39 -7.72
CA ASN A 152 13.46 17.46 -8.29
C ASN A 152 14.25 16.98 -9.53
N PRO A 153 14.83 17.89 -10.34
CA PRO A 153 15.65 17.55 -11.50
C PRO A 153 16.95 16.80 -11.18
N ASP A 154 17.33 16.71 -9.90
CA ASP A 154 18.45 15.91 -9.40
C ASP A 154 18.00 14.52 -8.90
N SER A 155 16.75 14.14 -9.19
CA SER A 155 16.10 12.92 -8.69
C SER A 155 15.85 12.90 -7.17
N THR A 156 16.02 14.00 -6.44
CA THR A 156 15.69 14.05 -5.01
C THR A 156 14.18 14.12 -4.78
N VAL A 157 13.72 13.37 -3.79
CA VAL A 157 12.29 13.27 -3.46
C VAL A 157 11.90 14.46 -2.57
N VAL A 158 10.98 15.29 -3.04
CA VAL A 158 10.44 16.43 -2.27
C VAL A 158 9.20 16.01 -1.50
N VAL A 159 8.31 15.27 -2.15
CA VAL A 159 7.06 14.80 -1.57
C VAL A 159 6.91 13.32 -1.91
N ASP A 160 6.56 12.52 -0.90
CA ASP A 160 6.25 11.10 -1.03
C ASP A 160 4.94 10.82 -0.30
N GLN A 161 3.90 10.42 -1.03
CA GLN A 161 2.58 10.11 -0.47
C GLN A 161 2.26 8.63 -0.61
N PRO A 162 1.53 8.02 0.34
CA PRO A 162 1.08 6.64 0.19
C PRO A 162 0.30 6.47 -1.13
N ASN A 163 0.46 5.32 -1.78
CA ASN A 163 -0.39 4.96 -2.92
C ASN A 163 -1.87 4.89 -2.51
N TYR A 164 -2.76 4.99 -3.49
CA TYR A 164 -4.20 5.12 -3.29
C TYR A 164 -4.79 4.05 -2.35
N PRO A 165 -4.44 2.75 -2.42
CA PRO A 165 -4.92 1.75 -1.47
C PRO A 165 -4.45 1.98 -0.05
N SER A 166 -3.17 2.31 0.11
CA SER A 166 -2.59 2.54 1.43
C SER A 166 -3.24 3.77 2.06
N TRP A 167 -3.46 4.81 1.26
CA TRP A 167 -4.20 5.99 1.67
C TRP A 167 -5.65 5.64 2.03
N LEU A 168 -6.39 4.94 1.17
CA LEU A 168 -7.78 4.57 1.39
C LEU A 168 -7.94 3.67 2.61
N TYR A 169 -7.04 2.70 2.80
CA TYR A 169 -7.01 1.83 3.96
C TYR A 169 -6.81 2.64 5.24
N ALA A 170 -5.81 3.52 5.26
CA ALA A 170 -5.54 4.41 6.38
C ALA A 170 -6.79 5.26 6.68
N GLN A 171 -7.39 5.90 5.68
CA GLN A 171 -8.60 6.70 5.85
C GLN A 171 -9.76 5.87 6.41
N THR A 172 -9.99 4.67 5.89
CA THR A 172 -11.08 3.79 6.34
C THR A 172 -10.93 3.40 7.80
N VAL A 173 -9.70 3.09 8.24
CA VAL A 173 -9.42 2.73 9.63
C VAL A 173 -9.46 3.96 10.54
N HIS A 174 -8.90 5.09 10.12
CA HIS A 174 -8.87 6.32 10.92
C HIS A 174 -10.24 6.99 11.05
N ALA A 175 -11.04 7.01 9.98
CA ALA A 175 -12.36 7.64 9.97
C ALA A 175 -13.43 6.82 10.69
N ASN A 176 -13.17 5.54 11.00
CA ASN A 176 -14.15 4.67 11.65
C ASN A 176 -13.86 4.53 13.16
N PRO A 177 -14.59 5.24 14.04
CA PRO A 177 -14.37 5.19 15.49
C PRO A 177 -14.60 3.79 16.08
N ARG A 178 -15.46 2.97 15.44
CA ARG A 178 -15.68 1.58 15.87
C ARG A 178 -14.44 0.73 15.64
N LEU A 179 -13.82 0.84 14.46
CA LEU A 179 -12.58 0.13 14.15
C LEU A 179 -11.42 0.61 15.04
N GLN A 180 -11.36 1.91 15.34
CA GLN A 180 -10.39 2.46 16.31
C GLN A 180 -10.60 1.88 17.71
N ALA A 181 -11.83 1.81 18.19
CA ALA A 181 -12.15 1.22 19.49
C ALA A 181 -11.81 -0.28 19.54
N ASP A 182 -12.14 -1.03 18.49
CA ASP A 182 -11.86 -2.46 18.40
C ASP A 182 -10.34 -2.73 18.27
N SER A 183 -9.60 -1.92 17.51
CA SER A 183 -8.14 -1.99 17.43
C SER A 183 -7.47 -1.77 18.80
N ARG A 184 -8.02 -0.88 19.63
CA ARG A 184 -7.53 -0.65 21.00
C ARG A 184 -7.95 -1.75 21.98
N ARG A 185 -9.06 -2.43 21.72
CA ARG A 185 -9.53 -3.60 22.48
C ARG A 185 -8.73 -4.86 22.16
N GLY A 186 -8.22 -4.96 20.93
CA GLY A 186 -7.30 -6.00 20.50
C GLY A 186 -5.99 -5.93 21.29
N LYS A 187 -5.92 -6.63 22.42
CA LYS A 187 -4.66 -6.84 23.12
C LYS A 187 -3.70 -7.58 22.18
N PRO A 188 -2.42 -7.18 22.06
CA PRO A 188 -1.46 -7.98 21.32
C PRO A 188 -1.38 -9.36 21.96
N PHE A 189 -1.69 -10.41 21.18
CA PHE A 189 -1.64 -11.79 21.65
C PHE A 189 -0.20 -12.19 22.06
N TYR A 190 0.81 -11.47 21.55
CA TYR A 190 2.22 -11.66 21.86
C TYR A 190 3.00 -10.33 21.90
N ALA A 191 2.88 -9.53 22.96
CA ALA A 191 3.93 -8.59 23.37
C ALA A 191 3.60 -7.99 24.74
N VAL A 192 3.94 -8.70 25.81
CA VAL A 192 4.18 -8.05 27.10
C VAL A 192 5.66 -8.27 27.39
N ASN A 193 6.45 -7.21 27.24
CA ASN A 193 7.81 -7.18 27.73
C ASN A 193 7.76 -7.54 29.24
N PRO A 194 8.44 -8.62 29.70
CA PRO A 194 8.34 -9.07 31.09
C PRO A 194 8.67 -7.98 32.12
N GLU A 195 9.53 -7.03 31.75
CA GLU A 195 9.96 -5.93 32.61
C GLU A 195 8.81 -4.94 32.94
N LEU A 196 7.89 -4.72 32.00
CA LEU A 196 6.70 -3.87 32.23
C LEU A 196 5.69 -4.53 33.18
N ARG A 197 5.81 -5.84 33.44
CA ARG A 197 4.94 -6.56 34.39
C ARG A 197 5.37 -6.34 35.83
N GLN A 198 6.66 -6.12 36.10
CA GLN A 198 7.15 -5.91 37.46
C GLN A 198 6.84 -4.50 37.98
N SER A 199 6.94 -3.47 37.12
CA SER A 199 6.65 -2.08 37.51
C SER A 199 5.17 -1.83 37.83
N ALA A 200 4.24 -2.53 37.18
CA ALA A 200 2.80 -2.39 37.44
C ALA A 200 2.36 -2.94 38.82
N PHE A 201 3.07 -3.93 39.36
CA PHE A 201 2.77 -4.47 40.69
C PHE A 201 3.36 -3.61 41.83
N SER A 202 4.47 -2.92 41.58
CA SER A 202 5.09 -2.03 42.58
C SER A 202 4.28 -0.76 42.84
N TYR A 203 3.53 -0.27 41.85
CA TYR A 203 2.69 0.93 41.99
C TYR A 203 1.41 0.70 42.81
N SER A 204 0.95 -0.56 42.92
CA SER A 204 -0.29 -0.93 43.60
C SER A 204 -0.15 -1.05 45.13
N GLN A 205 1.07 -1.08 45.67
CA GLN A 205 1.32 -1.25 47.12
C GLN A 205 1.72 0.05 47.84
N GLY A 206 1.84 1.18 47.13
CA GLY A 206 2.43 2.41 47.67
C GLY A 206 1.47 3.56 48.03
N THR A 207 0.16 3.44 47.77
CA THR A 207 -0.77 4.55 48.00
C THR A 207 -2.03 4.10 48.75
N SER A 208 -1.84 3.66 49.98
CA SER A 208 -2.82 3.88 51.05
C SER A 208 -2.36 5.10 51.85
N ASP A 209 -3.26 6.04 52.09
CA ASP A 209 -3.06 7.33 52.79
C ASP A 209 -2.38 8.46 52.01
N SER A 210 -3.20 9.30 51.37
CA SER A 210 -3.44 10.69 51.84
C SER A 210 -4.10 11.57 50.77
N GLY A 211 -5.17 12.25 51.16
CA GLY A 211 -5.46 13.63 50.75
C GLY A 211 -5.90 13.91 49.31
N ILE A 212 -7.20 14.16 49.16
CA ILE A 212 -7.75 14.96 48.06
C ILE A 212 -7.09 16.36 48.07
N GLN A 213 -6.44 16.76 46.98
CA GLN A 213 -6.34 18.18 46.61
C GLN A 213 -6.75 18.38 45.15
N ARG A 214 -7.87 19.08 44.96
CA ARG A 214 -8.29 19.69 43.71
C ARG A 214 -7.50 20.99 43.54
N THR A 215 -6.80 21.16 42.42
CA THR A 215 -6.39 22.47 41.90
C THR A 215 -7.00 22.62 40.52
N GLY A 216 -7.90 23.60 40.39
CA GLY A 216 -8.58 23.95 39.14
C GLY A 216 -7.65 24.76 38.23
N TYR A 217 -7.75 24.50 36.93
CA TYR A 217 -7.22 25.39 35.91
C TYR A 217 -8.33 26.33 35.44
N SER A 218 -8.05 27.63 35.56
CA SER A 218 -8.81 28.73 34.98
C SER A 218 -8.73 28.66 33.45
N THR A 219 -9.89 28.69 32.80
CA THR A 219 -10.04 28.90 31.35
C THR A 219 -9.91 30.39 31.03
N SER A 220 -9.08 30.71 30.04
CA SER A 220 -9.37 31.85 29.15
C SER A 220 -10.16 31.30 27.98
N GLU A 221 -11.44 31.62 28.05
CA GLU A 221 -12.60 31.55 27.12
C GLU A 221 -12.64 30.49 26.01
#